data_AF-A0A0F9HTV1-F1
#
_entry.id   AF-A0A0F9HTV1-F1
#
_cell.length_a   1.000
_cell.length_b   1.000
_cell.length_c   1.000
_cell.angle_alpha   90.00
_cell.angle_beta   90.00
_cell.angle_gamma   90.00
#
_symmetry.space_group_name_H-M   'P 1'
#
loop_
_entity.id
_entity.type
_entity.pdbx_description
1 polymer ?
#
loop_
_entity_poly.entity_id
_entity_poly.type
_entity_poly.pdbx_seq_one_letter_code
_entity_poly.pdbx_strand_id
1 'polypeptide(L)'
;QTSKGLILSPFYDTPSYLGTEINSLLEADHQPAGAIWTKSISEPTMKDYIHEWERLGYSYVVDRFRKAFSLATIHSLIKVSYLTPKRQDAIFRLISKRSKELCS
;
A
#
# COMPACT_ATOMS: atom_id res chain seq x y z
N GLN A 1 -5.51 21.96 -15.20
CA GLN A 1 -5.52 23.22 -14.43
C GLN A 1 -6.97 23.53 -14.11
N THR A 2 -7.35 23.56 -12.83
CA THR A 2 -8.70 24.05 -12.48
C THR A 2 -8.58 25.54 -12.16
N SER A 3 -9.71 26.25 -12.09
CA SER A 3 -9.76 27.65 -11.63
C SER A 3 -9.20 27.87 -10.21
N LYS A 4 -8.81 26.80 -9.49
CA LYS A 4 -8.23 26.81 -8.14
C LYS A 4 -6.75 26.38 -8.09
N GLY A 5 -6.09 26.15 -9.22
CA GLY A 5 -4.68 25.76 -9.29
C GLY A 5 -4.43 24.30 -9.73
N LEU A 6 -3.32 23.72 -9.26
CA LEU A 6 -2.96 22.32 -9.50
C LEU A 6 -3.54 21.45 -8.39
N ILE A 7 -4.24 20.38 -8.77
CA ILE A 7 -4.80 19.38 -7.85
C ILE A 7 -4.13 18.05 -8.20
N LEU A 8 -3.68 17.32 -7.19
CA LEU A 8 -3.16 15.97 -7.39
C LEU A 8 -4.27 15.08 -7.94
N SER A 9 -3.97 14.32 -8.98
CA SER A 9 -4.85 13.26 -9.44
C SER A 9 -5.06 12.24 -8.31
N PRO A 10 -6.20 11.53 -8.29
CA PRO A 10 -6.34 10.34 -7.48
C PRO A 10 -5.20 9.35 -7.74
N PHE A 11 -4.93 8.46 -6.78
CA PHE A 11 -4.02 7.35 -7.02
C PHE A 11 -4.62 6.40 -8.08
N TYR A 12 -3.84 6.05 -9.10
CA TYR A 12 -4.20 5.10 -10.15
C TYR A 12 -2.99 4.19 -10.44
N ASP A 13 -3.18 3.21 -11.33
CA ASP A 13 -2.16 2.19 -11.67
C ASP A 13 -1.80 1.25 -10.50
N THR A 14 -2.84 0.73 -9.82
CA THR A 14 -2.64 -0.37 -8.87
C THR A 14 -2.14 -1.61 -9.60
N PRO A 15 -1.32 -2.48 -8.97
CA PRO A 15 -0.64 -3.56 -9.66
C PRO A 15 -1.60 -4.44 -10.47
N SER A 16 -1.50 -4.35 -11.79
CA SER A 16 -2.41 -5.00 -12.73
C SER A 16 -2.40 -6.52 -12.61
N TYR A 17 -1.29 -7.12 -12.14
CA TYR A 17 -1.14 -8.56 -11.98
C TYR A 17 -2.05 -9.16 -10.88
N LEU A 18 -2.40 -8.42 -9.82
CA LEU A 18 -3.41 -8.87 -8.83
C LEU A 18 -4.83 -8.89 -9.43
N GLY A 19 -4.98 -8.20 -10.56
CA GLY A 19 -6.15 -8.25 -11.43
C GLY A 19 -6.23 -9.51 -12.30
N THR A 20 -5.13 -10.25 -12.47
CA THR A 20 -5.06 -11.40 -13.37
C THR A 20 -5.49 -12.69 -12.68
N GLU A 21 -6.02 -13.65 -13.44
CA GLU A 21 -6.36 -15.00 -12.94
C GLU A 21 -5.24 -16.03 -13.19
N ILE A 22 -4.01 -15.54 -13.41
CA ILE A 22 -2.85 -16.39 -13.63
C ILE A 22 -2.37 -16.90 -12.26
N ASN A 23 -2.58 -18.18 -11.98
CA ASN A 23 -2.29 -18.79 -10.68
C ASN A 23 -0.84 -18.58 -10.21
N SER A 24 0.14 -18.74 -11.12
CA SER A 24 1.56 -18.56 -10.78
C SER A 24 1.89 -17.14 -10.33
N LEU A 25 1.16 -16.14 -10.84
CA LEU A 25 1.31 -14.77 -10.38
C LEU A 25 0.66 -14.61 -9.01
N LEU A 26 -0.58 -15.08 -8.83
CA LEU A 26 -1.30 -14.93 -7.55
C LEU A 26 -0.61 -15.62 -6.37
N GLU A 27 0.10 -16.72 -6.60
CA GLU A 27 0.84 -17.47 -5.58
C GLU A 27 2.24 -16.90 -5.30
N ALA A 28 2.74 -15.98 -6.13
CA ALA A 28 4.06 -15.40 -5.97
C ALA A 28 4.17 -14.54 -4.69
N ASP A 29 5.39 -14.42 -4.16
CA ASP A 29 5.68 -13.44 -3.11
C ASP A 29 5.69 -12.03 -3.70
N HIS A 30 4.55 -11.35 -3.58
CA HIS A 30 4.38 -10.02 -4.15
C HIS A 30 5.20 -8.97 -3.40
N GLN A 31 6.18 -8.43 -4.10
CA GLN A 31 7.04 -7.33 -3.68
C GLN A 31 6.95 -6.24 -4.75
N PRO A 32 5.97 -5.31 -4.68
CA PRO A 32 5.89 -4.20 -5.63
C PRO A 32 7.26 -3.51 -5.72
N ALA A 33 7.85 -3.53 -6.91
CA ALA A 33 9.14 -2.94 -7.17
C ALA A 33 9.00 -1.45 -7.48
N GLY A 34 10.04 -0.68 -7.17
CA GLY A 34 10.04 0.77 -7.28
C GLY A 34 9.89 1.43 -5.92
N ALA A 35 10.98 2.05 -5.47
CA ALA A 35 11.00 2.85 -4.25
C ALA A 35 11.53 4.24 -4.58
N ILE A 36 10.92 5.26 -4.00
CA ILE A 36 11.43 6.62 -4.06
C ILE A 36 12.47 6.73 -2.96
N TRP A 37 13.70 7.07 -3.32
CA TRP A 37 14.78 7.19 -2.35
C TRP A 37 14.42 8.17 -1.24
N THR A 38 14.73 7.82 0.00
CA THR A 38 14.75 8.82 1.08
C THR A 38 16.04 9.63 0.97
N LYS A 39 16.21 10.63 1.84
CA LYS A 39 17.47 11.36 1.93
C LYS A 39 18.71 10.46 2.09
N SER A 40 18.57 9.30 2.76
CA SER A 40 19.70 8.45 3.15
C SER A 40 19.63 7.01 2.65
N ILE A 41 18.51 6.56 2.08
CA ILE A 41 18.29 5.15 1.74
C ILE A 41 17.75 5.05 0.31
N SER A 42 18.47 4.32 -0.55
CA SER A 42 18.11 4.08 -1.96
C SER A 42 17.07 2.97 -2.14
N GLU A 43 16.90 2.12 -1.14
CA GLU A 43 15.91 1.02 -1.13
C GLU A 43 15.10 1.04 0.17
N PRO A 44 14.30 2.09 0.41
CA PRO A 44 13.60 2.26 1.68
C PRO A 44 12.47 1.26 1.88
N THR A 45 12.36 0.79 3.11
CA THR A 45 11.21 0.05 3.63
C THR A 45 10.09 1.00 4.05
N MET A 46 8.92 0.46 4.42
CA MET A 46 7.83 1.27 4.96
C MET A 46 8.22 2.05 6.22
N LYS A 47 9.07 1.47 7.08
CA LYS A 47 9.57 2.14 8.30
C LYS A 47 10.46 3.33 7.96
N ASP A 48 11.30 3.18 6.93
CA ASP A 48 12.18 4.26 6.47
C ASP A 48 11.38 5.46 5.96
N TYR A 49 10.26 5.21 5.28
CA TYR A 49 9.36 6.28 4.89
C TYR A 49 8.72 7.00 6.08
N ILE A 50 8.37 6.29 7.16
CA ILE A 50 7.83 6.94 8.37
C ILE A 50 8.85 7.94 8.93
N HIS A 51 10.11 7.51 9.09
CA HIS A 51 11.18 8.40 9.54
C HIS A 51 11.43 9.55 8.57
N GLU A 52 11.32 9.32 7.27
CA GLU A 52 11.48 10.37 6.26
C GLU A 52 10.35 11.41 6.33
N TRP A 53 9.10 10.97 6.54
CA TRP A 53 7.96 11.87 6.77
C TRP A 53 8.16 12.72 8.03
N GLU A 54 8.66 12.14 9.12
CA GLU A 54 9.01 12.87 10.33
C GLU A 54 10.12 13.89 10.08
N ARG A 55 11.21 13.49 9.40
CA ARG A 55 12.33 14.36 9.04
C ARG A 55 11.88 15.57 8.19
N LEU A 56 10.89 15.37 7.32
CA LEU A 56 10.33 16.42 6.47
C LEU A 56 9.30 17.30 7.20
N GLY A 57 8.98 17.03 8.48
CA GLY A 57 8.04 17.82 9.27
C GLY A 57 6.56 17.46 9.06
N TYR A 58 6.29 16.27 8.54
CA TYR A 58 4.96 15.80 8.13
C TYR A 58 4.47 14.59 8.95
N SER A 59 4.92 14.45 10.20
CA SER A 59 4.49 13.38 11.12
C SER A 59 2.97 13.24 11.24
N TYR A 60 2.24 14.36 11.14
CA TYR A 60 0.77 14.38 11.15
C TYR A 60 0.14 13.53 10.04
N VAL A 61 0.82 13.32 8.91
CA VAL A 61 0.35 12.47 7.81
C VAL A 61 0.36 11.01 8.25
N VAL A 62 1.44 10.58 8.90
CA VAL A 62 1.58 9.22 9.45
C VAL A 62 0.54 8.98 10.53
N ASP A 63 0.35 9.95 11.44
CA ASP A 63 -0.65 9.83 12.51
C ASP A 63 -2.08 9.75 11.98
N ARG A 64 -2.41 10.59 10.98
CA ARG A 64 -3.70 10.54 10.31
C ARG A 64 -3.92 9.18 9.64
N PHE A 65 -2.91 8.67 8.95
CA PHE A 65 -2.97 7.36 8.31
C PHE A 65 -3.19 6.25 9.34
N ARG A 66 -2.40 6.22 10.43
CA ARG A 66 -2.53 5.23 11.51
C ARG A 66 -3.92 5.24 12.14
N LYS A 67 -4.52 6.41 12.35
CA LYS A 67 -5.88 6.55 12.90
C LYS A 67 -6.97 6.05 11.95
N ALA A 68 -6.77 6.21 10.64
CA ALA A 68 -7.72 5.78 9.63
C ALA A 68 -7.54 4.32 9.19
N PHE A 69 -6.35 3.76 9.38
CA PHE A 69 -6.00 2.40 8.97
C PHE A 69 -6.67 1.37 9.88
N SER A 70 -7.41 0.44 9.27
CA SER A 70 -8.02 -0.70 9.97
C SER A 70 -7.81 -1.96 9.16
N LEU A 71 -6.90 -2.81 9.64
CA LEU A 71 -6.64 -4.11 9.02
C LEU A 71 -7.90 -4.98 8.97
N ALA A 72 -8.69 -4.96 10.04
CA ALA A 72 -9.96 -5.68 10.11
C ALA A 72 -10.96 -5.21 9.05
N THR A 73 -11.06 -3.89 8.83
CA THR A 73 -11.92 -3.32 7.78
C THR A 73 -11.45 -3.76 6.40
N ILE A 74 -10.14 -3.71 6.12
CA ILE A 74 -9.57 -4.14 4.83
C ILE A 74 -9.85 -5.63 4.60
N HIS A 75 -9.62 -6.47 5.60
CA HIS A 75 -9.90 -7.91 5.52
C HIS A 75 -11.38 -8.19 5.24
N SER A 76 -12.29 -7.46 5.90
CA SER A 76 -13.72 -7.56 5.64
C SER A 76 -14.06 -7.20 4.19
N LEU A 77 -13.52 -6.09 3.68
CA LEU A 77 -13.72 -5.65 2.29
C LEU A 77 -13.23 -6.67 1.27
N ILE A 78 -12.08 -7.30 1.51
CA ILE A 78 -11.56 -8.37 0.65
C ILE A 78 -12.53 -9.56 0.64
N LYS A 79 -13.01 -9.98 1.83
CA LYS A 79 -13.89 -11.15 1.98
C LYS A 79 -15.25 -10.98 1.29
N VAL A 80 -15.83 -9.78 1.33
CA VAL A 80 -17.14 -9.48 0.70
C VAL A 80 -17.03 -9.07 -0.77
N SER A 81 -15.82 -9.00 -1.32
CA SER A 81 -15.60 -8.61 -2.71
C SER A 81 -16.05 -9.70 -3.68
N TYR A 82 -16.37 -9.30 -4.92
CA TYR A 82 -16.67 -10.21 -6.03
C TYR A 82 -15.42 -10.89 -6.65
N LEU A 83 -14.30 -10.89 -5.93
CA LEU A 83 -13.07 -11.51 -6.38
C LEU A 83 -13.13 -13.03 -6.21
N THR A 84 -12.43 -13.76 -7.08
CA THR A 84 -12.25 -15.20 -6.91
C THR A 84 -11.49 -15.50 -5.61
N PRO A 85 -11.71 -16.65 -4.96
CA PRO A 85 -11.04 -17.00 -3.71
C PRO A 85 -9.52 -16.85 -3.78
N LYS A 86 -8.90 -17.28 -4.90
CA LYS A 86 -7.46 -17.15 -5.10
C LYS A 86 -6.96 -15.70 -5.10
N ARG A 87 -7.73 -14.78 -5.69
CA ARG A 87 -7.40 -13.35 -5.71
C ARG A 87 -7.60 -12.73 -4.33
N GLN A 88 -8.67 -13.11 -3.63
CA GLN A 88 -8.87 -12.70 -2.23
C GLN A 88 -7.67 -13.13 -1.37
N ASP A 89 -7.23 -14.38 -1.49
CA ASP A 89 -6.08 -14.91 -0.75
C ASP A 89 -4.77 -14.17 -1.09
N ALA A 90 -4.51 -13.90 -2.37
CA ALA A 90 -3.32 -13.18 -2.81
C ALA A 90 -3.27 -11.75 -2.22
N ILE A 91 -4.39 -11.02 -2.28
CA ILE A 91 -4.50 -9.68 -1.71
C ILE A 91 -4.39 -9.74 -0.20
N PHE A 92 -5.03 -10.71 0.44
CA PHE A 92 -4.97 -10.90 1.89
C PHE A 92 -3.53 -11.13 2.36
N ARG A 93 -2.77 -12.00 1.68
CA ARG A 93 -1.35 -12.24 1.97
C ARG A 93 -0.52 -10.96 1.85
N LEU A 94 -0.68 -10.22 0.74
CA LEU A 94 0.06 -8.97 0.51
C LEU A 94 -0.22 -7.93 1.61
N ILE A 95 -1.50 -7.66 1.88
CA ILE A 95 -1.89 -6.66 2.88
C ILE A 95 -1.39 -7.06 4.27
N SER A 96 -1.55 -8.33 4.65
CA SER A 96 -1.12 -8.83 5.97
C SER A 96 0.40 -8.81 6.13
N LYS A 97 1.16 -9.00 5.05
CA LYS A 97 2.62 -8.86 5.06
C LYS A 97 3.02 -7.40 5.27
N ARG A 98 2.48 -6.48 4.47
CA ARG A 98 2.80 -5.05 4.52
C ARG A 98 2.35 -4.40 5.82
N SER A 99 1.22 -4.82 6.40
CA SER A 99 0.76 -4.28 7.69
C SER A 99 1.72 -4.58 8.84
N LYS A 100 2.45 -5.71 8.79
CA LYS A 100 3.48 -6.03 9.79
C LYS A 100 4.65 -5.04 9.75
N GLU A 101 4.98 -4.52 8.57
CA GLU A 101 6.04 -3.51 8.42
C GLU A 101 5.64 -2.15 9.01
N LEU A 102 4.35 -1.84 9.04
CA LEU A 102 3.80 -0.61 9.62
C LEU A 102 3.69 -0.65 11.16
N CYS A 103 3.37 -1.81 11.71
CA CYS A 103 3.05 -2.00 13.13
C CYS A 103 4.22 -2.53 13.98
N SER A 104 5.38 -2.82 13.37
CA SER A 104 6.61 -3.21 14.06
C SER A 104 7.62 -2.08 14.08
#